data_AF-A0A536VV64-F1
#
_entry.id   AF-A0A536VV64-F1
#
_cell.length_a   1.000
_cell.length_b   1.000
_cell.length_c   1.000
_cell.angle_alpha   90.00
_cell.angle_beta   90.00
_cell.angle_gamma   90.00
#
_symmetry.space_group_name_H-M   'P 1'
#
loop_
_entity.id
_entity.type
_entity.pdbx_description
1 polymer ?
#
loop_
_entity_poly.entity_id
_entity_poly.type
_entity_poly.pdbx_seq_one_letter_code
_entity_poly.pdbx_strand_id
1 'polypeptide(L)' 'GERDQGPIIVTSEYLHVLPKEDKIETDKAVTISEPRGIINATGMEFDNKAKTFKFKSRVSGQLQPNK' A
#
# COMPACT_ATOMS: atom_id res chain seq x y z
N GLY A 1 -6.71 -4.50 -19.51
CA GLY A 1 -7.28 -5.87 -19.59
C GLY A 1 -7.58 -6.36 -18.18
N GLU A 2 -8.21 -7.51 -17.95
CA GLU A 2 -8.49 -8.02 -16.58
C GLU A 2 -7.26 -8.03 -15.64
N ARG A 3 -6.05 -8.02 -16.20
CA ARG A 3 -4.77 -7.86 -15.50
C ARG A 3 -4.56 -6.53 -14.76
N ASP A 4 -5.37 -5.51 -15.00
CA ASP A 4 -5.24 -4.19 -14.36
C ASP A 4 -6.23 -3.99 -13.20
N GLN A 5 -7.08 -4.98 -12.90
CA GLN A 5 -8.20 -4.84 -11.94
C GLN A 5 -8.14 -5.83 -10.75
N GLY A 6 -6.99 -6.45 -10.50
CA GLY A 6 -6.81 -7.31 -9.33
C GLY A 6 -6.74 -6.53 -8.00
N PRO A 7 -6.92 -7.22 -6.86
CA PRO A 7 -6.88 -6.60 -5.54
C PRO A 7 -5.51 -6.01 -5.23
N ILE A 8 -5.51 -4.94 -4.44
CA ILE A 8 -4.31 -4.42 -3.78
C ILE A 8 -4.16 -5.17 -2.45
N ILE A 9 -3.03 -5.84 -2.27
CA ILE A 9 -2.70 -6.59 -1.05
C ILE A 9 -1.58 -5.84 -0.33
N VAL A 10 -1.79 -5.54 0.95
CA VAL A 10 -0.81 -4.89 1.82
C VAL A 10 -0.36 -5.89 2.87
N THR A 11 0.95 -6.14 2.94
CA THR A 11 1.55 -7.05 3.92
C THR A 11 2.55 -6.29 4.76
N SER A 12 2.46 -6.44 6.08
CA SER A 12 3.41 -5.92 7.05
C SER A 12 3.41 -6.82 8.27
N GLU A 13 4.49 -6.83 9.04
CA GLU A 13 4.56 -7.55 10.32
C GLU A 13 3.57 -6.99 11.35
N TYR A 14 3.18 -5.71 11.21
CA TYR A 14 2.25 -5.05 12.10
C TYR A 14 1.46 -3.97 11.35
N LEU A 15 0.15 -3.93 11.60
CA LEU A 15 -0.77 -2.91 11.11
C LEU A 15 -1.60 -2.38 12.28
N HIS A 16 -1.54 -1.07 12.52
CA HIS A 16 -2.43 -0.39 13.45
C HIS A 16 -3.66 0.10 12.69
N VAL A 17 -4.81 -0.52 12.95
CA VAL A 17 -6.08 -0.14 12.33
C VAL A 17 -6.80 0.85 13.25
N LEU A 18 -7.22 1.98 12.69
CA LEU A 18 -7.93 3.06 13.37
C LEU A 18 -9.36 3.19 12.79
N PRO A 19 -10.33 2.35 13.21
CA PRO A 19 -11.65 2.28 12.56
C PRO A 19 -12.45 3.57 12.63
N LYS A 20 -12.31 4.34 13.72
CA LYS A 20 -13.01 5.63 13.89
C LYS A 20 -12.56 6.68 12.88
N GLU A 21 -11.28 6.61 12.50
CA GLU A 21 -10.66 7.55 11.57
C GLU A 21 -10.75 7.08 10.12
N ASP A 22 -11.07 5.79 9.92
CA ASP A 22 -11.04 5.09 8.64
C ASP A 22 -9.61 5.07 8.05
N LYS A 23 -8.64 4.78 8.92
CA LYS A 23 -7.21 4.79 8.62
C LYS A 23 -6.51 3.52 9.06
N ILE A 24 -5.40 3.21 8.39
CA ILE A 24 -4.46 2.18 8.78
C ILE A 24 -3.07 2.78 8.76
N GLU A 25 -2.28 2.54 9.81
CA GLU A 25 -0.91 3.03 9.88
C GLU A 25 0.06 1.94 10.33
N THR A 26 1.31 2.09 9.93
CA THR A 26 2.41 1.29 10.45
C THR A 26 3.71 2.09 10.37
N ASP A 27 4.64 1.82 11.28
CA ASP A 27 6.02 2.26 11.23
C ASP A 27 6.96 1.17 10.67
N LYS A 28 6.42 -0.03 10.40
CA LYS A 28 7.19 -1.21 9.98
C LYS A 28 7.38 -1.27 8.48
N ALA A 29 8.18 -2.25 8.06
CA ALA A 29 8.32 -2.58 6.65
C ALA A 29 6.96 -3.01 6.09
N VAL A 30 6.64 -2.51 4.89
CA VAL A 30 5.42 -2.83 4.18
C VAL A 30 5.74 -3.23 2.74
N THR A 31 5.06 -4.25 2.27
CA THR A 31 5.03 -4.66 0.86
C THR A 31 3.61 -4.55 0.35
N ILE A 32 3.44 -3.85 -0.76
CA ILE A 32 2.17 -3.68 -1.46
C ILE A 32 2.29 -4.41 -2.77
N SER A 33 1.44 -5.42 -2.95
CA SER A 33 1.26 -6.09 -4.23
C SER A 33 -0.01 -5.57 -4.87
N GLU A 34 0.13 -4.96 -6.03
CA GLU A 34 -0.98 -4.58 -6.89
C GLU A 34 -0.81 -5.25 -8.26
N PRO A 35 -1.84 -5.25 -9.13
CA PRO A 35 -1.76 -5.98 -10.41
C PRO A 35 -0.62 -5.52 -11.32
N ARG A 36 -0.22 -4.26 -11.17
CA ARG A 36 0.84 -3.62 -11.95
C ARG A 36 2.23 -3.88 -11.39
N GLY A 37 2.35 -4.44 -10.19
CA GLY A 37 3.65 -4.77 -9.60
C GLY A 37 3.70 -4.62 -8.09
N ILE A 38 4.90 -4.36 -7.58
CA ILE A 38 5.19 -4.43 -6.15
C ILE A 38 5.87 -3.14 -5.70
N ILE A 39 5.41 -2.63 -4.56
CA ILE A 39 5.99 -1.49 -3.86
C ILE A 39 6.45 -1.95 -2.48
N ASN A 40 7.66 -1.56 -2.08
CA ASN A 40 8.21 -1.75 -0.74
C ASN A 40 8.49 -0.39 -0.10
N ALA A 41 8.17 -0.25 1.18
CA ALA A 41 8.47 0.95 1.95
C ALA A 41 8.69 0.63 3.43
N THR A 42 9.17 1.61 4.19
CA THR A 42 9.17 1.59 5.66
C THR A 42 8.28 2.71 6.17
N GLY A 43 7.25 2.32 6.90
CA GLY A 43 6.19 3.18 7.38
C GLY A 43 5.16 3.55 6.31
N MET A 44 3.89 3.44 6.68
CA MET A 44 2.75 3.69 5.80
C MET A 44 1.59 4.32 6.58
N GLU A 45 0.85 5.22 5.94
CA GLU A 45 -0.51 5.61 6.32
C GLU A 45 -1.42 5.36 5.12
N PHE A 46 -2.52 4.63 5.33
CA PHE A 46 -3.59 4.45 4.38
C PHE A 46 -4.82 5.19 4.88
N ASP A 47 -5.29 6.15 4.09
CA ASP A 47 -6.55 6.84 4.31
C ASP A 47 -7.61 6.24 3.39
N ASN A 48 -8.56 5.50 3.98
CA ASN A 48 -9.57 4.77 3.23
C ASN A 48 -10.65 5.68 2.63
N LYS A 49 -10.86 6.88 3.20
CA LYS A 49 -11.80 7.89 2.66
C LYS A 49 -11.24 8.51 1.40
N ALA A 50 -9.96 8.91 1.44
CA ALA A 50 -9.27 9.50 0.31
C ALA A 50 -8.77 8.46 -0.70
N LYS A 51 -8.74 7.18 -0.31
CA LYS A 51 -8.12 6.08 -1.08
C LYS A 51 -6.65 6.37 -1.42
N THR A 52 -5.91 6.92 -0.45
CA THR A 52 -4.50 7.30 -0.64
C THR A 52 -3.58 6.54 0.29
N PHE A 53 -2.41 6.16 -0.23
CA PHE A 53 -1.28 5.67 0.55
C PHE A 53 -0.23 6.78 0.67
N LYS A 54 0.26 6.99 1.89
CA LYS A 54 1.45 7.81 2.16
C LYS A 54 2.55 6.90 2.69
N PHE A 55 3.68 6.90 2.01
CA PHE A 55 4.87 6.17 2.46
C PHE A 55 5.84 7.12 3.13
N LYS A 56 6.41 6.69 4.26
CA LYS A 56 7.29 7.56 5.06
C LYS A 56 8.72 7.54 4.54
N SER A 57 9.29 6.35 4.30
CA SER A 57 10.70 6.24 3.87
C SER A 57 10.99 4.94 3.10
N ARG A 58 12.20 4.87 2.51
CA ARG A 58 12.73 3.69 1.79
C ARG A 58 11.79 3.14 0.72
N VAL A 59 11.12 4.04 0.00
CA VAL A 59 10.19 3.67 -1.07
C VAL A 59 10.97 3.13 -2.25
N SER A 60 10.62 1.93 -2.68
CA SER A 60 11.16 1.27 -3.86
C SER A 60 10.08 0.41 -4.49
N GLY A 61 10.14 0.15 -5.78
CA GLY A 61 9.16 -0.71 -6.41
C GLY A 61 9.40 -0.90 -7.89
N GLN A 62 8.73 -1.89 -8.43
CA GLN A 62 8.66 -2.13 -9.87
C GLN A 62 7.19 -2.09 -10.25
N LEU A 63 6.86 -1.15 -11.14
CA LEU A 63 5.52 -0.99 -11.70
C LEU A 63 5.60 -1.16 -13.21
N GLN A 64 4.70 -1.96 -13.75
CA GLN A 64 4.51 -2.08 -15.17
C GLN A 64 3.82 -0.80 -15.68
N PRO A 65 4.34 -0.18 -16.75
CA PRO A 65 3.65 0.92 -17.40
C PRO A 65 2.27 0.46 -17.89
N ASN A 66 1.26 1.31 -17.73
CA ASN A 66 -0.02 1.08 -18.39
C ASN A 66 0.20 1.13 -19.92
N LYS A 67 -0.32 0.12 -20.63
CA LYS A 67 -0.35 0.12 -22.11
C LYS A 67 -1.44 1.06 -22.63
#